data_AF-A0A535ISY0-F1
#
_entry.id   AF-A0A535ISY0-F1
#
_cell.length_a   1.000
_cell.length_b   1.000
_cell.length_c   1.000
_cell.angle_alpha   90.00
_cell.angle_beta   90.00
_cell.angle_gamma   90.00
#
_symmetry.space_group_name_H-M   'P 1'
#
loop_
_entity.id
_entity.type
_entity.pdbx_description
1 polymer ?
#
loop_
_entity_poly.entity_id
_entity_poly.type
_entity_poly.pdbx_seq_one_letter_code
_entity_poly.pdbx_strand_id
1 'polypeptide(L)' 'MERLIVDGYNIIFAWPELSALKDVNLQDARELLIATLADYAAMTRQKVTVVFDSHRRPDAEASQQEVN' A
#
# COMPACT_ATOMS: atom_id res chain seq x y z
N MET A 1 -5.40 -15.83 14.66
CA MET A 1 -4.52 -15.41 13.55
C MET A 1 -4.53 -13.89 13.54
N GLU A 2 -3.40 -13.27 13.82
CA GLU A 2 -3.26 -11.82 13.66
C GLU A 2 -3.19 -11.48 12.17
N ARG A 3 -3.94 -10.45 11.77
CA ARG A 3 -3.96 -9.92 10.42
C ARG A 3 -3.63 -8.43 10.52
N LEU A 4 -2.63 -8.01 9.75
CA LEU A 4 -2.28 -6.59 9.63
C LEU A 4 -3.05 -6.00 8.45
N ILE A 5 -3.77 -4.92 8.70
CA ILE A 5 -4.45 -4.15 7.64
C ILE A 5 -3.76 -2.79 7.56
N VAL A 6 -3.32 -2.41 6.37
CA VAL A 6 -2.53 -1.20 6.11
C VAL A 6 -3.30 -0.27 5.18
N ASP A 7 -3.42 1.00 5.53
CA ASP A 7 -3.88 2.06 4.63
C ASP A 7 -2.70 2.51 3.75
N GLY A 8 -2.74 2.13 2.48
CA GLY A 8 -1.62 2.32 1.57
C GLY A 8 -1.35 3.77 1.22
N TYR A 9 -2.39 4.60 1.05
CA TYR A 9 -2.18 6.01 0.72
C TYR A 9 -1.66 6.80 1.92
N ASN A 10 -2.15 6.49 3.11
CA ASN A 10 -1.63 7.13 4.32
C ASN A 10 -0.13 6.88 4.50
N ILE A 11 0.32 5.63 4.29
CA ILE A 11 1.73 5.26 4.37
C ILE A 11 2.56 5.94 3.27
N ILE A 12 2.10 5.94 2.01
CA ILE A 12 2.80 6.58 0.89
C ILE A 12 3.01 8.08 1.14
N PHE A 13 2.02 8.77 1.72
CA PHE A 13 2.14 10.19 2.04
C PHE A 13 2.97 10.47 3.29
N ALA A 14 3.10 9.50 4.20
CA ALA A 14 3.84 9.67 5.45
C ALA A 14 5.32 9.32 5.34
N TRP A 15 5.71 8.36 4.49
CA TRP A 15 7.09 7.89 4.39
C TRP A 15 7.88 8.70 3.36
N PRO A 16 9.00 9.35 3.74
CA PRO A 16 9.78 10.20 2.84
C PRO A 16 10.22 9.52 1.54
N GLU A 17 10.57 8.24 1.62
CA GLU A 17 11.05 7.43 0.50
C GLU A 17 9.94 7.16 -0.53
N LEU A 18 8.70 6.98 -0.07
CA LEU A 18 7.51 6.78 -0.91
C LEU A 18 6.94 8.12 -1.40
N SER A 19 7.01 9.16 -0.58
CA SER A 19 6.54 10.50 -0.93
C SER A 19 7.37 11.11 -2.05
N ALA A 20 8.69 10.88 -2.08
CA ALA A 20 9.55 11.34 -3.16
C ALA A 20 9.21 10.70 -4.51
N LEU A 21 8.78 9.43 -4.50
CA LEU A 21 8.36 8.70 -5.70
C LEU A 21 6.96 9.10 -6.15
N LYS A 22 6.04 9.37 -5.22
CA LYS A 22 4.68 9.83 -5.51
C LYS A 22 4.65 11.08 -6.39
N ASP A 23 5.56 12.04 -6.16
CA ASP A 23 5.62 13.28 -6.94
C ASP A 23 6.03 13.05 -8.41
N VAL A 24 6.60 11.88 -8.72
CA VAL A 24 6.95 11.43 -10.07
C VAL A 24 5.86 10.50 -10.63
N ASN A 25 5.49 9.48 -9.86
CA ASN A 25 4.50 8.48 -10.23
C ASN A 25 3.92 7.77 -8.99
N LEU A 26 2.62 7.96 -8.75
CA LEU A 26 1.90 7.31 -7.65
C LEU A 26 1.91 5.77 -7.75
N GLN A 27 1.98 5.22 -8.97
CA GLN A 27 2.02 3.78 -9.19
C GLN A 27 3.33 3.16 -8.66
N ASP A 28 4.46 3.82 -8.89
CA ASP A 28 5.76 3.32 -8.44
C ASP A 28 5.84 3.30 -6.90
N ALA A 29 5.25 4.30 -6.23
CA ALA A 29 5.12 4.31 -4.78
C ALA A 29 4.24 3.16 -4.24
N ARG A 30 3.19 2.76 -4.97
CA ARG A 30 2.35 1.60 -4.61
C ARG A 30 3.13 0.31 -4.73
N GLU A 31 3.86 0.12 -5.82
CA GLU A 31 4.67 -1.07 -6.06
C GLU A 31 5.76 -1.24 -5.00
N LEU A 32 6.44 -0.14 -4.64
CA LEU A 32 7.45 -0.17 -3.58
C LEU A 32 6.83 -0.49 -2.20
N LEU A 33 5.66 0.06 -1.88
CA LEU A 33 4.96 -0.26 -0.64
C LEU A 33 4.54 -1.73 -0.60
N ILE A 34 4.00 -2.27 -1.70
CA ILE A 34 3.62 -3.68 -1.80
C ILE A 34 4.84 -4.60 -1.59
N ALA A 35 5.97 -4.30 -2.25
CA ALA A 35 7.19 -5.08 -2.08
C ALA A 35 7.67 -5.08 -0.63
N THR A 36 7.67 -3.91 0.00
CA THR A 36 8.07 -3.74 1.42
C THR A 36 7.17 -4.55 2.36
N LEU A 37 5.85 -4.54 2.13
CA LEU A 37 4.89 -5.27 2.95
C LEU A 37 4.96 -6.79 2.71
N ALA A 38 5.31 -7.23 1.49
CA ALA A 38 5.54 -8.64 1.18
C ALA A 38 6.75 -9.19 1.95
N ASP A 39 7.86 -8.44 1.98
CA ASP A 39 9.04 -8.81 2.77
C ASP A 39 8.71 -8.86 4.26
N TYR A 40 7.96 -7.87 4.77
CA TYR A 40 7.50 -7.86 6.15
C TYR A 40 6.61 -9.07 6.47
N ALA A 41 5.67 -9.42 5.59
CA ALA A 41 4.79 -10.58 5.76
C ALA A 41 5.59 -11.88 5.82
N ALA A 42 6.59 -12.05 4.94
CA ALA A 42 7.47 -13.21 4.91
C ALA A 42 8.30 -13.34 6.19
N MET A 43 8.87 -12.23 6.68
CA MET A 43 9.69 -12.20 7.89
C MET A 43 8.89 -12.49 9.17
N THR A 44 7.67 -11.94 9.26
CA THR A 44 6.84 -12.02 10.47
C THR A 44 5.87 -13.22 10.45
N ARG A 45 5.70 -13.87 9.30
CA ARG A 45 4.64 -14.87 9.04
C ARG A 45 3.23 -14.36 9.35
N GLN A 46 3.01 -13.05 9.26
CA GLN A 46 1.70 -12.44 9.38
C GLN A 46 1.02 -12.33 8.02
N LYS A 47 -0.31 -12.43 8.01
CA LYS A 47 -1.09 -12.07 6.82
C LYS A 47 -1.26 -10.55 6.79
N VAL A 48 -0.73 -9.92 5.75
CA VAL A 48 -0.83 -8.47 5.54
C VAL A 48 -1.80 -8.20 4.40
N THR A 49 -2.71 -7.25 4.60
CA THR A 49 -3.61 -6.77 3.55
C THR A 49 -3.44 -5.25 3.46
N VAL A 50 -3.04 -4.75 2.30
CA VAL A 50 -2.92 -3.32 2.02
C VAL A 50 -4.13 -2.85 1.23
N VAL A 51 -4.71 -1.73 1.64
CA VAL A 51 -5.89 -1.11 1.00
C VAL A 51 -5.50 0.25 0.45
N PHE A 52 -5.70 0.45 -0.84
CA PHE A 52 -5.50 1.74 -1.51
C PHE A 52 -6.87 2.36 -1.79
N ASP A 53 -7.42 3.10 -0.83
CA ASP A 53 -8.70 3.79 -1.03
C ASP A 53 -8.49 5.17 -1.66
N SER A 54 -8.96 5.37 -2.88
CA SER A 54 -8.87 6.65 -3.59
C SER A 54 -9.86 7.66 -3.01
N HIS A 55 -9.47 8.34 -1.93
CA HIS A 55 -10.27 9.45 -1.42
C HIS A 55 -10.28 10.62 -2.41
N ARG A 56 -11.42 10.75 -3.11
CA ARG A 56 -11.90 11.81 -4.03
C ARG A 56 -11.51 11.70 -5.51
N ARG A 57 -12.30 10.90 -6.23
CA ARG A 57 -13.20 11.48 -7.26
C ARG A 57 -14.58 10.80 -7.18
N PRO A 58 -15.69 11.45 -7.56
CA PRO A 58 -17.03 10.84 -7.55
C PRO A 58 -17.18 9.59 -8.44
N ASP A 59 -16.17 9.26 -9.24
CA ASP A 59 -16.17 8.25 -10.32
C ASP A 59 -15.15 7.10 -10.14
N ALA A 60 -14.49 6.94 -8.98
CA ALA A 60 -13.47 5.89 -8.83
C ALA A 60 -14.04 4.56 -8.29
N GLU A 61 -13.99 3.49 -9.09
CA GLU A 61 -14.32 2.13 -8.65
C GLU A 61 -13.22 1.57 -7.74
N ALA A 62 -13.62 1.03 -6.58
CA ALA A 62 -12.72 0.41 -5.62
C ALA A 62 -12.06 -0.84 -6.22
N SER A 63 -10.72 -0.89 -6.25
CA SER A 63 -9.96 -2.09 -6.62
C SER A 63 -9.31 -2.70 -5.38
N GLN A 64 -9.65 -3.96 -5.09
CA GLN A 64 -9.00 -4.76 -4.06
C GLN A 64 -8.01 -5.72 -4.73
N GLN A 65 -6.77 -5.77 -4.24
CA GLN A 65 -5.80 -6.79 -4.63
C GLN A 65 -5.30 -7.52 -3.37
N GLU A 66 -5.42 -8.84 -3.39
CA GLU A 66 -4.85 -9.72 -2.38
C GLU A 66 -3.42 -10.07 -2.81
N VAL A 67 -2.44 -9.73 -1.97
CA VAL A 67 -1.03 -10.06 -2.19
C VAL A 67 -0.75 -11.36 -1.43
N ASN A 68 -0.29 -12.38 -2.16
CA ASN A 68 0.05 -13.70 -1.63
C ASN A 68 1.50 -13.78 -1.16
#